data_AF-A0A6M8BKL8-F1
#
_entry.id   AF-A0A6M8BKL8-F1
#
_cell.length_a   1.000
_cell.length_b   1.000
_cell.length_c   1.000
_cell.angle_alpha   90.00
_cell.angle_beta   90.00
_cell.angle_gamma   90.00
#
_symmetry.space_group_name_H-M   'P 1'
#
loop_
_entity.id
_entity.type
_entity.pdbx_description
1 polymer ?
#
loop_
_entity_poly.entity_id
_entity_poly.type
_entity_poly.pdbx_seq_one_letter_code
_entity_poly.pdbx_strand_id
1 'polypeptide(L)'
;MDCTNPDELLRYIQEGRVLAVNKRRRNGLVLYKQFHAEFAGPGAAVGGVFDADCKKVIPVGNLSLVAPETHEERQEAYLIRRQWIRLTQQFTDTSEAIQRAKKILNQFETYFDAPTIARIPDESFALMVGVMPNTVRLARRPPAGKVSVKVRG
;
A
#
# COMPACT_ATOMS: atom_id res chain seq x y z
N MET A 1 3.30 -6.44 17.77
CA MET A 1 4.55 -5.67 17.78
C MET A 1 4.31 -4.34 17.10
N ASP A 2 4.70 -3.25 17.75
CA ASP A 2 4.78 -1.93 17.11
C ASP A 2 6.18 -1.81 16.49
N CYS A 3 6.37 -2.43 15.32
CA CYS A 3 7.65 -2.43 14.62
C CYS A 3 7.81 -1.11 13.86
N THR A 4 8.54 -0.15 14.44
CA THR A 4 8.84 1.14 13.81
C THR A 4 10.09 1.11 12.94
N ASN A 5 10.95 0.08 13.06
CA ASN A 5 12.15 -0.08 12.25
C ASN A 5 11.87 -0.94 10.99
N PRO A 6 11.95 -0.36 9.77
CA PRO A 6 11.71 -1.09 8.53
C PRO A 6 12.69 -2.23 8.26
N ASP A 7 13.95 -2.12 8.68
CA ASP A 7 14.98 -3.13 8.42
C ASP A 7 14.76 -4.38 9.28
N GLU A 8 14.38 -4.18 10.54
CA GLU A 8 14.01 -5.28 11.44
C GLU A 8 12.75 -5.99 10.93
N LEU A 9 11.76 -5.20 10.47
CA LEU A 9 10.54 -5.73 9.88
C LEU A 9 10.82 -6.53 8.60
N LEU A 10 11.68 -6.02 7.72
CA LEU A 10 12.10 -6.73 6.53
C LEU A 10 12.76 -8.08 6.87
N ARG A 11 13.65 -8.10 7.87
CA ARG A 11 14.28 -9.33 8.34
C ARG A 11 13.24 -10.35 8.84
N TYR A 12 12.28 -9.92 9.66
CA TYR A 12 11.20 -10.82 10.13
C TYR A 12 10.39 -11.43 8.99
N ILE A 13 10.10 -10.64 7.95
CA ILE A 13 9.37 -11.07 6.77
C ILE A 13 10.19 -12.09 5.97
N GLN A 14 11.48 -11.81 5.75
CA GLN A 14 12.39 -12.69 5.01
C GLN A 14 12.71 -14.00 5.76
N GLU A 15 12.66 -14.00 7.10
CA GLU A 15 12.74 -15.21 7.94
C GLU A 15 11.52 -16.13 7.79
N GLY A 16 10.48 -15.74 7.05
CA GLY A 16 9.31 -16.56 6.79
C GLY A 16 8.32 -16.61 7.96
N ARG A 17 8.43 -15.71 8.95
CA ARG A 17 7.44 -15.61 10.03
C ARG A 17 6.15 -15.01 9.50
N VAL A 18 5.02 -15.63 9.82
CA VAL A 18 3.70 -15.11 9.41
C VAL A 18 3.16 -14.19 10.49
N LEU A 19 2.87 -12.95 10.10
CA LEU A 19 2.17 -11.96 10.91
C LEU A 19 0.94 -11.48 10.13
N ALA A 20 0.04 -10.78 10.82
CA ALA A 20 -1.08 -10.08 10.20
C ALA A 20 -1.04 -8.60 10.58
N VAL A 21 -1.42 -7.74 9.63
CA VAL A 21 -1.66 -6.32 9.92
C VAL A 21 -2.86 -6.20 10.85
N ASN A 22 -2.73 -5.40 11.91
CA ASN A 22 -3.79 -5.25 12.91
C ASN A 22 -5.09 -4.72 12.31
N LYS A 23 -6.14 -5.55 12.26
CA LYS A 23 -7.44 -5.22 11.65
C LYS A 23 -8.19 -4.06 12.31
N ARG A 24 -7.81 -3.67 13.54
CA ARG A 24 -8.49 -2.61 14.31
C ARG A 24 -7.88 -1.22 14.12
N ARG A 25 -6.86 -1.06 13.26
CA ARG A 25 -6.15 0.21 13.04
C ARG A 25 -6.19 0.60 11.56
N ARG A 26 -6.14 1.90 11.28
CA ARG A 26 -5.90 2.44 9.92
C ARG A 26 -4.40 2.36 9.65
N ASN A 27 -3.93 1.18 9.27
CA ASN A 27 -2.52 0.91 9.04
C ASN A 27 -2.32 -0.10 7.91
N GLY A 28 -1.07 -0.27 7.50
CA GLY A 28 -0.72 -1.26 6.50
C GLY A 28 0.76 -1.28 6.20
N LEU A 29 1.14 -2.18 5.32
CA LEU A 29 2.53 -2.37 4.93
C LEU A 29 2.62 -2.43 3.41
N VAL A 30 3.48 -1.58 2.84
CA VAL A 30 3.90 -1.75 1.45
C VAL A 30 5.06 -2.74 1.43
N LEU A 31 4.93 -3.78 0.61
CA LEU A 31 5.93 -4.82 0.38
C LEU A 31 6.49 -4.63 -1.02
N TYR A 32 7.79 -4.32 -1.13
CA TYR A 32 8.48 -4.28 -2.40
C TYR A 32 8.96 -5.69 -2.74
N LYS A 33 8.51 -6.18 -3.89
CA LYS A 33 8.92 -7.44 -4.49
C LYS A 33 9.98 -7.16 -5.54
N GLN A 34 10.44 -8.22 -6.21
CA GLN A 34 11.45 -8.07 -7.26
C GLN A 34 10.99 -7.15 -8.41
N PHE A 35 9.71 -7.18 -8.79
CA PHE A 35 9.20 -6.48 -9.98
C PHE A 35 7.99 -5.58 -9.73
N HIS A 36 7.40 -5.63 -8.55
CA HIS A 36 6.19 -4.89 -8.21
C HIS A 36 6.17 -4.54 -6.73
N ALA A 37 5.15 -3.80 -6.31
CA ALA A 37 4.87 -3.55 -4.91
C ALA A 37 3.45 -3.99 -4.59
N GLU A 38 3.23 -4.39 -3.35
CA GLU A 38 1.91 -4.79 -2.87
C GLU A 38 1.57 -4.02 -1.59
N PHE A 39 0.29 -3.73 -1.40
CA PHE A 39 -0.19 -3.18 -0.14
C PHE A 39 -0.91 -4.28 0.66
N ALA A 40 -0.38 -4.58 1.84
CA ALA A 40 -1.04 -5.38 2.87
C ALA A 40 -1.77 -4.44 3.82
N GLY A 41 -3.08 -4.29 3.65
CA GLY A 41 -3.91 -3.45 4.52
C GLY A 41 -4.40 -4.17 5.78
N PRO A 42 -5.28 -3.55 6.58
CA PRO A 42 -5.75 -4.10 7.85
C PRO A 42 -6.28 -5.54 7.70
N GLY A 43 -5.83 -6.42 8.60
CA GLY A 43 -6.16 -7.85 8.62
C GLY A 43 -5.34 -8.72 7.65
N ALA A 44 -4.56 -8.14 6.74
CA ALA A 44 -3.84 -8.91 5.74
C ALA A 44 -2.60 -9.61 6.32
N ALA A 45 -2.37 -10.85 5.90
CA ALA A 45 -1.14 -11.58 6.20
C ALA A 45 0.10 -10.94 5.54
N VAL A 46 1.22 -10.96 6.25
CA VAL A 46 2.56 -10.56 5.78
C VAL A 46 3.61 -11.57 6.26
N GLY A 47 4.67 -11.75 5.49
CA GLY A 47 5.69 -12.76 5.75
C GLY A 47 5.33 -14.13 5.21
N GLY A 48 5.93 -15.18 5.77
CA GLY A 48 5.81 -16.53 5.23
C GLY A 48 6.46 -16.69 3.85
N VAL A 49 6.17 -17.81 3.19
CA VAL A 49 6.76 -18.16 1.89
C VAL A 49 6.44 -17.16 0.77
N PHE A 50 5.30 -16.48 0.85
CA PHE A 50 4.88 -15.52 -0.17
C PHE A 50 5.66 -14.22 -0.12
N ASP A 51 6.30 -13.91 1.03
CA ASP A 51 7.08 -12.68 1.20
C ASP A 51 8.59 -12.88 1.34
N ALA A 52 9.08 -14.10 1.08
CA ALA A 52 10.50 -14.42 1.12
C ALA A 52 11.35 -13.60 0.11
N ASP A 53 10.76 -13.16 -1.01
CA ASP A 53 11.42 -12.34 -2.03
C ASP A 53 11.35 -10.83 -1.74
N CYS A 54 10.73 -10.43 -0.62
CA CYS A 54 10.57 -9.02 -0.26
C CYS A 54 11.94 -8.34 -0.13
N LYS A 55 12.12 -7.18 -0.77
CA LYS A 55 13.38 -6.42 -0.82
C LYS A 55 13.37 -5.18 0.06
N LYS A 56 12.18 -4.64 0.32
CA LYS A 56 11.99 -3.41 1.09
C LYS A 56 10.56 -3.37 1.61
N VAL A 57 10.38 -2.73 2.76
CA VAL A 57 9.06 -2.47 3.32
C VAL A 57 8.87 -0.99 3.65
N ILE A 58 7.63 -0.52 3.54
CA ILE A 58 7.25 0.83 3.99
C ILE A 58 6.03 0.72 4.91
N PRO A 59 6.19 0.98 6.21
CA PRO A 59 5.07 1.12 7.14
C PRO A 59 4.15 2.26 6.71
N VAL A 60 2.84 2.01 6.75
CA VAL A 60 1.80 3.00 6.44
C VAL A 60 0.90 3.20 7.65
N GLY A 61 0.67 4.47 8.03
CA GLY A 61 -0.10 4.83 9.21
C GLY A 61 0.60 4.42 10.50
N ASN A 62 -0.18 4.05 11.52
CA ASN A 62 0.35 3.51 12.78
C ASN A 62 0.46 1.98 12.69
N LEU A 63 1.49 1.51 12.00
CA LEU A 63 1.72 0.09 11.75
C LEU A 63 1.75 -0.70 13.06
N SER A 64 0.97 -1.77 13.10
CA SER A 64 0.89 -2.71 14.20
C SER A 64 0.66 -4.08 13.61
N LEU A 65 1.52 -5.03 13.96
CA LEU A 65 1.46 -6.41 13.49
C LEU A 65 1.11 -7.34 14.65
N VAL A 66 0.27 -8.32 14.38
CA VAL A 66 -0.16 -9.34 15.34
C VAL A 66 0.25 -10.72 14.80
N ALA A 67 0.64 -11.62 15.70
CA ALA A 67 0.88 -13.00 15.33
C ALA A 67 -0.47 -13.74 15.35
N PRO A 68 -0.91 -14.38 14.23
CA PRO A 68 -2.06 -15.26 14.27
C PRO A 68 -1.70 -16.52 15.07
N GLU A 69 -2.48 -16.82 16.10
CA GLU A 69 -2.24 -17.93 17.03
C GLU A 69 -2.85 -19.23 16.51
N THR A 70 -3.97 -19.15 15.79
CA THR A 70 -4.70 -20.30 15.27
C THR A 70 -4.56 -20.47 13.76
N HIS A 71 -4.88 -21.68 13.27
CA HIS A 71 -4.98 -21.93 11.84
C HIS A 71 -6.06 -21.06 11.19
N GLU A 72 -7.21 -20.89 11.86
CA GLU A 72 -8.33 -20.10 11.36
C GLU A 72 -7.95 -18.62 11.20
N GLU A 73 -7.29 -18.03 12.19
CA GLU A 73 -6.80 -16.64 12.11
C GLU A 73 -5.79 -16.45 10.97
N ARG A 74 -4.91 -17.44 10.78
CA ARG A 74 -3.94 -17.43 9.69
C ARG A 74 -4.63 -17.51 8.33
N GLN A 75 -5.63 -18.37 8.20
CA GLN A 75 -6.44 -18.51 6.99
C GLN A 75 -7.23 -17.23 6.69
N GLU A 76 -7.87 -16.63 7.71
CA GLU A 76 -8.55 -15.32 7.60
C GLU A 76 -7.59 -14.26 7.06
N ALA A 77 -6.39 -14.17 7.64
CA ALA A 77 -5.40 -13.17 7.23
C ALA A 77 -4.94 -13.33 5.77
N TYR A 78 -4.76 -14.57 5.28
CA TYR A 78 -4.46 -14.84 3.88
C TYR A 78 -5.64 -14.54 2.94
N LEU A 79 -6.88 -14.83 3.37
CA LEU A 79 -8.07 -14.49 2.59
C LEU A 79 -8.22 -12.98 2.43
N ILE A 80 -7.98 -12.21 3.50
CA ILE A 80 -7.96 -10.74 3.47
C ILE A 80 -6.81 -10.25 2.58
N ARG A 81 -5.62 -10.84 2.67
CA ARG A 81 -4.49 -10.50 1.80
C ARG A 81 -4.85 -10.64 0.31
N ARG A 82 -5.54 -11.72 -0.05
CA ARG A 82 -6.04 -11.93 -1.41
C ARG A 82 -7.06 -10.88 -1.85
N GLN A 83 -7.90 -10.38 -0.95
CA GLN A 83 -8.85 -9.29 -1.28
C GLN A 83 -8.10 -8.00 -1.63
N TRP A 84 -7.05 -7.64 -0.88
CA TRP A 84 -6.20 -6.50 -1.21
C TRP A 84 -5.52 -6.64 -2.57
N ILE A 85 -4.98 -7.82 -2.88
CA ILE A 85 -4.38 -8.10 -4.20
C ILE A 85 -5.42 -7.93 -5.32
N ARG A 86 -6.63 -8.49 -5.15
CA ARG A 86 -7.72 -8.35 -6.12
C ARG A 86 -8.15 -6.91 -6.33
N LEU A 87 -8.18 -6.10 -5.27
CA LEU A 87 -8.51 -4.68 -5.37
C LEU A 87 -7.47 -3.94 -6.22
N THR A 88 -6.18 -4.18 -5.98
CA THR A 88 -5.12 -3.58 -6.81
C THR A 88 -5.20 -4.07 -8.25
N GLN A 89 -5.52 -5.35 -8.47
CA GLN A 89 -5.71 -5.91 -9.81
C GLN A 89 -6.82 -5.18 -10.60
N GLN A 90 -7.95 -4.87 -9.96
CA GLN A 90 -9.03 -4.09 -10.61
C GLN A 90 -8.57 -2.71 -11.07
N PHE A 91 -7.57 -2.11 -10.41
CA PHE A 91 -6.97 -0.87 -10.87
C PHE A 91 -6.04 -1.11 -12.06
N THR A 92 -5.25 -2.20 -12.06
CA THR A 92 -4.37 -2.55 -13.17
C THR A 92 -5.10 -2.88 -14.46
N ASP A 93 -6.33 -3.40 -14.34
CA ASP A 93 -7.21 -3.73 -15.48
C ASP A 93 -7.73 -2.47 -16.21
N THR A 94 -7.55 -1.28 -15.64
CA THR A 94 -7.85 -0.02 -16.33
C THR A 94 -6.75 0.32 -17.33
N SER A 95 -7.10 0.49 -18.61
CA SER A 95 -6.13 0.73 -19.69
C SER A 95 -5.31 2.01 -19.51
N GLU A 96 -5.95 3.09 -19.06
CA GLU A 96 -5.34 4.41 -18.96
C GLU A 96 -4.44 4.54 -17.72
N ALA A 97 -3.13 4.70 -17.92
CA ALA A 97 -2.14 4.77 -16.83
C ALA A 97 -2.46 5.84 -15.79
N ILE A 98 -2.90 7.04 -16.21
CA ILE A 98 -3.27 8.11 -15.28
C ILE A 98 -4.50 7.76 -14.45
N GLN A 99 -5.44 6.98 -15.00
CA GLN A 99 -6.62 6.52 -14.27
C GLN A 99 -6.26 5.43 -13.27
N ARG A 100 -5.31 4.53 -13.59
CA ARG A 100 -4.76 3.57 -12.63
C ARG A 100 -4.16 4.28 -11.40
N ALA A 101 -3.33 5.29 -11.66
CA ALA A 101 -2.70 6.09 -10.61
C ALA A 101 -3.74 6.83 -9.75
N LYS A 102 -4.76 7.43 -10.36
CA LYS A 102 -5.86 8.08 -9.62
C LYS A 102 -6.65 7.08 -8.78
N LYS A 103 -6.98 5.90 -9.32
CA LYS A 103 -7.74 4.88 -8.58
C LYS A 103 -7.02 4.43 -7.32
N ILE A 104 -5.71 4.14 -7.39
CA ILE A 104 -4.96 3.73 -6.21
C ILE A 104 -4.80 4.87 -5.19
N LEU A 105 -4.58 6.11 -5.65
CA LEU A 105 -4.50 7.27 -4.75
C LEU A 105 -5.84 7.52 -4.04
N ASN A 106 -6.95 7.56 -4.79
CA ASN A 106 -8.29 7.73 -4.23
C ASN A 106 -8.61 6.61 -3.23
N GLN A 107 -8.22 5.37 -3.54
CA GLN A 107 -8.36 4.26 -2.61
C GLN A 107 -7.58 4.51 -1.32
N PHE A 108 -6.36 5.05 -1.37
CA PHE A 108 -5.63 5.37 -0.14
C PHE A 108 -6.26 6.54 0.62
N GLU A 109 -6.82 7.54 -0.06
CA GLU A 109 -7.51 8.69 0.53
C GLU A 109 -8.76 8.30 1.32
N THR A 110 -9.44 7.20 0.97
CA THR A 110 -10.55 6.69 1.80
C THR A 110 -10.07 6.08 3.12
N TYR A 111 -8.81 5.61 3.20
CA TYR A 111 -8.28 4.87 4.36
C TYR A 111 -7.22 5.63 5.17
N PHE A 112 -6.57 6.64 4.61
CA PHE A 112 -5.46 7.35 5.26
C PHE A 112 -5.63 8.85 5.14
N ASP A 113 -5.07 9.59 6.09
CA ASP A 113 -5.01 11.05 6.02
C ASP A 113 -3.96 11.52 5.00
N ALA A 114 -4.10 12.76 4.53
CA ALA A 114 -3.17 13.34 3.56
C ALA A 114 -1.69 13.31 4.01
N PRO A 115 -1.34 13.59 5.29
CA PRO A 115 0.04 13.48 5.76
C PRO A 115 0.61 12.06 5.70
N THR A 116 -0.21 11.03 5.91
CA THR A 116 0.25 9.64 5.76
C THR A 116 0.48 9.30 4.29
N ILE A 117 -0.42 9.69 3.40
CA ILE A 117 -0.30 9.43 1.96
C ILE A 117 0.87 10.18 1.32
N ALA A 118 1.17 11.39 1.81
CA ALA A 118 2.30 12.19 1.35
C ALA A 118 3.66 11.56 1.69
N ARG A 119 3.73 10.74 2.75
CA ARG A 119 4.96 10.03 3.16
C ARG A 119 5.25 8.78 2.32
N ILE A 120 4.27 8.28 1.57
CA ILE A 120 4.45 7.12 0.70
C ILE A 120 5.08 7.61 -0.62
N PRO A 121 6.25 7.07 -1.03
CA PRO A 121 6.88 7.44 -2.30
C PRO A 121 5.97 7.22 -3.52
N ASP A 122 6.11 8.07 -4.54
CA ASP A 122 5.42 7.90 -5.82
C ASP A 122 5.71 6.52 -6.44
N GLU A 123 6.94 6.04 -6.31
CA GLU A 123 7.38 4.73 -6.77
C GLU A 123 6.57 3.59 -6.15
N SER A 124 6.18 3.68 -4.87
CA SER A 124 5.36 2.64 -4.22
C SER A 124 4.04 2.45 -4.96
N PHE A 125 3.33 3.54 -5.21
CA PHE A 125 2.07 3.52 -5.95
C PHE A 125 2.29 3.09 -7.40
N ALA A 126 3.37 3.57 -8.01
CA ALA A 126 3.69 3.25 -9.40
C ALA A 126 3.89 1.75 -9.61
N LEU A 127 4.62 1.11 -8.70
CA LEU A 127 4.87 -0.33 -8.69
C LEU A 127 3.62 -1.16 -8.34
N MET A 128 2.68 -0.62 -7.54
CA MET A 128 1.41 -1.30 -7.26
C MET A 128 0.50 -1.40 -8.47
N VAL A 129 0.48 -0.36 -9.32
CA VAL A 129 -0.47 -0.29 -10.46
C VAL A 129 0.20 -0.28 -11.84
N GLY A 130 1.48 -0.62 -11.92
CA GLY A 130 2.22 -0.75 -13.18
C GLY A 130 2.26 0.55 -14.00
N VAL A 131 2.66 1.67 -13.40
CA VAL A 131 2.83 2.96 -14.11
C VAL A 131 4.20 3.58 -13.80
N MET A 132 4.54 4.68 -14.46
CA MET A 132 5.75 5.43 -14.11
C MET A 132 5.52 6.29 -12.85
N PRO A 133 6.53 6.49 -11.99
CA PRO A 133 6.42 7.39 -10.83
C PRO A 133 5.95 8.80 -11.19
N ASN A 134 6.35 9.32 -12.36
CA ASN A 134 5.88 10.62 -12.85
C ASN A 134 4.36 10.63 -13.11
N THR A 135 3.77 9.52 -13.55
CA THR A 135 2.30 9.40 -13.71
C THR A 135 1.58 9.55 -12.37
N VAL A 136 2.11 8.94 -11.30
CA VAL A 136 1.58 9.12 -9.94
C VAL A 136 1.72 10.57 -9.49
N ARG A 137 2.89 11.18 -9.72
CA ARG A 137 3.13 12.59 -9.39
C ARG A 137 2.14 13.53 -10.08
N LEU A 138 1.81 13.28 -11.34
CA LEU A 138 0.79 14.02 -12.08
C LEU A 138 -0.60 13.80 -11.48
N ALA A 139 -0.94 12.56 -11.09
CA ALA A 139 -2.23 12.23 -10.48
C ALA A 139 -2.42 12.89 -9.09
N ARG A 140 -1.35 13.11 -8.32
CA ARG A 140 -1.40 13.83 -7.03
C ARG A 140 -1.65 15.33 -7.17
N ARG A 141 -1.40 15.92 -8.34
CA ARG A 141 -1.64 17.35 -8.53
C ARG A 141 -3.15 17.58 -8.47
N PRO A 142 -3.61 18.60 -7.71
CA PRO A 142 -4.99 19.03 -7.84
C PRO A 142 -5.25 19.33 -9.32
N PRO A 143 -6.43 19.00 -9.86
CA PRO A 143 -6.79 19.44 -11.21
C PRO A 143 -6.56 20.94 -11.26
N ALA A 144 -5.84 21.42 -12.28
CA ALA A 144 -5.49 22.83 -12.41
C ALA A 144 -6.76 23.66 -12.20
N GLY A 145 -6.86 24.31 -11.05
CA GLY A 145 -7.95 25.21 -10.76
C GLY A 145 -7.98 26.22 -11.88
N LYS A 146 -9.16 26.48 -12.45
CA LYS A 146 -9.34 27.61 -13.36
C LYS A 146 -8.79 28.84 -12.64
N VAL A 147 -7.64 29.34 -13.08
CA VAL A 147 -7.09 30.59 -12.58
C VAL A 147 -8.04 31.67 -13.09
N SER A 148 -9.00 32.06 -12.24
CA SER A 148 -9.86 33.20 -12.49
C SER A 148 -8.99 34.45 -12.40
N VAL A 149 -8.38 34.84 -13.51
CA VAL A 149 -7.72 36.14 -13.64
C VAL A 149 -8.81 37.20 -13.54
N LYS A 150 -9.00 37.78 -12.35
CA LYS A 150 -9.74 39.04 -12.21
C LYS A 150 -8.89 40.14 -12.82
N VAL A 151 -9.17 40.48 -14.07
CA VAL A 151 -8.73 41.75 -14.65
C VAL A 151 -9.47 42.86 -13.90
N ARG A 152 -8.72 43.66 -13.13
CA ARG A 152 -9.24 44.90 -12.56
C ARG A 152 -9.30 45.93 -13.70
N GLY A 153 -10.51 46.33 -14.06
CA GLY A 153 -10.79 47.60 -14.73
C GLY A 153 -10.97 48.71 -13.71
#